data_AF-A0A7C6BWU1-F1
#
_entry.id   AF-A0A7C6BWU1-F1
#
_cell.length_a   1.000
_cell.length_b   1.000
_cell.length_c   1.000
_cell.angle_alpha   90.00
_cell.angle_beta   90.00
_cell.angle_gamma   90.00
#
_symmetry.space_group_name_H-M   'P 1'
#
loop_
_entity.id
_entity.type
_entity.pdbx_description
1 polymer ?
#
loop_
_entity_poly.entity_id
_entity_poly.type
_entity_poly.pdbx_seq_one_letter_code
_entity_poly.pdbx_strand_id
1 'polypeptide(L)'
;MSVDFYKKIMKISKVMEEKGDGISYIRNKSDIYTIGTKKYSDEIAKYLDENVESWEGSEAQFSKKKGKNKQLNGKKVGYLWKIPITEGK
;
A
#
# COMPACT_ATOMS: atom_id res chain seq x y z
N MET A 1 5.83 -8.56 -15.99
CA MET A 1 5.02 -8.96 -14.82
C MET A 1 4.90 -10.48 -14.76
N SER A 2 5.82 -11.12 -14.03
CA SER A 2 5.78 -12.54 -13.70
C SER A 2 4.50 -12.93 -12.92
N VAL A 3 4.00 -14.16 -13.15
CA VAL A 3 2.89 -14.78 -12.39
C VAL A 3 3.19 -14.86 -10.89
N ASP A 4 4.46 -15.04 -10.53
CA ASP A 4 4.90 -15.11 -9.14
C ASP A 4 4.78 -13.77 -8.42
N PHE A 5 4.99 -12.67 -9.15
CA PHE A 5 4.78 -11.32 -8.62
C PHE A 5 3.30 -11.09 -8.28
N TYR A 6 2.38 -11.49 -9.16
CA TYR A 6 0.93 -11.38 -8.89
C TYR A 6 0.51 -12.19 -7.66
N LYS A 7 1.02 -13.43 -7.51
CA LYS A 7 0.77 -14.24 -6.31
C LYS A 7 1.30 -13.56 -5.05
N LYS A 8 2.47 -12.94 -5.12
CA LYS A 8 3.09 -12.20 -4.01
C LYS A 8 2.25 -10.99 -3.61
N ILE A 9 1.84 -10.17 -4.58
CA ILE A 9 0.96 -9.02 -4.36
C ILE A 9 -0.40 -9.42 -3.79
N MET A 10 -0.97 -10.54 -4.24
CA MET A 10 -2.23 -11.05 -3.72
C MET A 10 -2.12 -11.45 -2.24
N LYS A 11 -1.02 -12.11 -1.86
CA LYS A 11 -0.72 -12.42 -0.44
C LYS A 11 -0.52 -11.14 0.38
N ILE A 12 0.26 -10.19 -0.13
CA ILE A 12 0.50 -8.90 0.51
C ILE A 12 -0.83 -8.17 0.74
N SER A 13 -1.69 -8.11 -0.27
CA SER A 13 -3.00 -7.47 -0.17
C SER A 13 -3.85 -8.11 0.92
N LYS A 14 -3.87 -9.44 1.00
CA LYS A 14 -4.60 -10.15 2.06
C LYS A 14 -4.08 -9.81 3.46
N VAL A 15 -2.76 -9.82 3.65
CA VAL A 15 -2.14 -9.45 4.93
C VAL A 15 -2.45 -8.00 5.28
N MET A 16 -2.35 -7.08 4.32
CA MET A 16 -2.64 -5.66 4.54
C MET A 16 -4.13 -5.39 4.82
N GLU A 17 -5.03 -6.17 4.25
CA GLU A 17 -6.46 -6.08 4.54
C GLU A 17 -6.76 -6.53 5.98
N GLU A 18 -6.24 -7.68 6.41
CA GLU A 18 -6.44 -8.18 7.77
C GLU A 18 -5.73 -7.32 8.84
N LYS A 19 -4.45 -6.98 8.62
CA LYS A 19 -3.61 -6.31 9.62
C LYS A 19 -3.68 -4.80 9.58
N GLY A 20 -4.07 -4.22 8.43
CA GLY A 20 -4.11 -2.78 8.19
C GLY A 20 -5.46 -2.12 8.49
N ASP A 21 -6.38 -2.86 9.11
CA ASP A 21 -7.78 -2.47 9.31
C ASP A 21 -8.50 -2.16 7.98
N GLY A 22 -8.20 -2.97 6.97
CA GLY A 22 -8.72 -2.85 5.62
C GLY A 22 -7.90 -1.96 4.69
N ILE A 23 -8.04 -2.25 3.39
CA ILE A 23 -7.39 -1.48 2.34
C ILE A 23 -8.26 -0.28 1.95
N SER A 24 -7.67 0.91 2.09
CA SER A 24 -8.28 2.18 1.75
C SER A 24 -7.87 2.71 0.38
N TYR A 25 -6.74 2.24 -0.16
CA TYR A 25 -6.21 2.68 -1.45
C TYR A 25 -5.37 1.57 -2.09
N ILE A 26 -5.47 1.40 -3.40
CA ILE A 26 -4.57 0.55 -4.17
C ILE A 26 -4.24 1.28 -5.46
N ARG A 27 -2.95 1.35 -5.79
CA ARG A 27 -2.46 1.84 -7.07
C ARG A 27 -1.40 0.90 -7.58
N ASN A 28 -1.70 0.24 -8.69
CA ASN A 28 -0.74 -0.57 -9.41
C ASN A 28 -0.12 0.30 -10.53
N LYS A 29 1.13 0.74 -10.37
CA LYS A 29 1.93 1.29 -11.46
C LYS A 29 2.92 0.23 -11.92
N SER A 30 3.37 0.34 -13.17
CA SER A 30 4.35 -0.57 -13.79
C SER A 30 5.59 -0.80 -12.93
N ASP A 31 6.04 0.23 -12.20
CA ASP A 31 7.29 0.18 -11.43
C ASP A 31 7.06 0.11 -9.91
N ILE A 32 5.87 0.50 -9.43
CA ILE A 32 5.58 0.63 -8.00
C ILE A 32 4.15 0.21 -7.72
N TYR A 33 4.01 -0.78 -6.85
CA TYR A 33 2.74 -1.20 -6.30
C TYR A 33 2.50 -0.48 -4.96
N THR A 34 1.50 0.41 -4.92
CA THR A 34 1.17 1.18 -3.71
C THR A 34 -0.14 0.68 -3.09
N ILE A 35 -0.11 0.29 -1.82
CA ILE A 35 -1.32 0.01 -1.02
C ILE A 35 -1.42 1.07 0.08
N GLY A 36 -2.62 1.58 0.32
CA GLY A 36 -2.92 2.40 1.48
C GLY A 36 -3.82 1.66 2.47
N THR A 37 -3.37 1.57 3.71
CA THR A 37 -4.13 1.02 4.83
C THR A 37 -4.73 2.15 5.67
N LYS A 38 -5.71 1.84 6.52
CA LYS A 38 -6.28 2.87 7.43
C LYS A 38 -5.31 3.28 8.52
N LYS A 39 -4.42 2.38 8.95
CA LYS A 39 -3.40 2.61 9.96
C LYS A 39 -2.09 1.95 9.59
N TYR A 40 -1.00 2.46 10.17
CA TYR A 40 0.28 1.76 10.18
C TYR A 40 0.16 0.48 11.03
N SER A 41 0.88 -0.56 10.65
CA SER A 41 0.91 -1.84 11.35
C SER A 41 2.31 -2.44 11.25
N ASP A 42 2.95 -2.66 12.40
CA ASP A 42 4.28 -3.27 12.46
C ASP A 42 4.30 -4.69 11.88
N GLU A 43 3.19 -5.41 11.95
CA GLU A 43 3.07 -6.73 11.33
C GLU A 43 3.15 -6.65 9.80
N ILE A 44 2.61 -5.59 9.19
CA ILE A 44 2.73 -5.35 7.76
C ILE A 44 4.17 -4.99 7.41
N ALA A 45 4.80 -4.09 8.17
CA ALA A 45 6.20 -3.72 7.95
C ALA A 45 7.12 -4.94 8.01
N LYS A 46 6.99 -5.75 9.06
CA LYS A 46 7.77 -6.99 9.23
C LYS A 46 7.50 -7.99 8.10
N TYR A 47 6.24 -8.16 7.70
CA TYR A 47 5.90 -9.03 6.57
C TYR A 47 6.54 -8.56 5.27
N LEU A 48 6.56 -7.24 5.02
CA LEU A 48 7.24 -6.67 3.88
C LEU A 48 8.75 -6.86 3.97
N ASP A 49 9.39 -6.62 5.11
CA ASP A 49 10.84 -6.86 5.27
C ASP A 49 11.24 -8.31 5.00
N GLU A 50 10.40 -9.28 5.38
CA GLU A 50 10.67 -10.70 5.14
C GLU A 50 10.37 -11.14 3.69
N ASN A 51 9.40 -10.50 3.03
CA ASN A 51 8.89 -10.97 1.74
C ASN A 51 9.35 -10.12 0.56
N VAL A 52 9.59 -8.81 0.71
CA VAL A 52 10.02 -7.92 -0.38
C VAL A 52 11.42 -7.38 -0.10
N GLU A 53 12.24 -7.26 -1.15
CA GLU A 53 13.63 -6.75 -0.98
C GLU A 53 13.67 -5.30 -0.54
N SER A 54 12.68 -4.51 -0.95
CA SER A 54 12.55 -3.12 -0.57
C SER A 54 11.09 -2.70 -0.55
N TRP A 55 10.77 -1.78 0.34
CA TRP A 55 9.50 -1.07 0.40
C TRP A 55 9.71 0.30 1.03
N GLU A 56 8.82 1.24 0.71
CA GLU A 56 8.80 2.57 1.32
C GLU A 56 7.45 2.80 2.00
N GLY A 57 7.52 3.20 3.27
CA GLY A 57 6.37 3.64 4.03
C GLY A 57 6.22 5.15 3.98
N SER A 58 5.00 5.65 3.87
CA SER A 58 4.72 7.10 3.99
C SER A 58 3.36 7.31 4.64
N GLU A 59 3.30 8.19 5.64
CA GLU A 59 2.00 8.64 6.16
C GLU A 59 1.22 9.36 5.05
N ALA A 60 -0.06 9.05 4.95
CA ALA A 60 -0.92 9.73 3.99
C ALA A 60 -1.18 11.16 4.47
N GLN A 61 -0.31 12.10 4.09
CA GLN A 61 -0.52 13.51 4.33
C GLN A 61 -1.72 14.00 3.50
N PHE A 62 -2.91 13.91 4.09
CA PHE A 62 -4.04 14.72 3.66
C PHE A 62 -3.72 16.16 4.03
N SER A 63 -3.00 16.86 3.16
CA SER A 63 -3.03 18.31 3.18
C SER A 63 -4.49 18.72 3.07
N LYS A 64 -5.06 19.27 4.15
CA LYS A 64 -6.35 19.96 4.12
C LYS A 64 -6.20 21.11 3.13
N LYS A 65 -6.45 20.86 1.84
CA LYS A 65 -6.64 21.94 0.87
C LYS A 65 -7.93 22.65 1.27
N LYS A 66 -7.76 23.79 1.93
CA LYS A 66 -8.80 24.74 2.30
C LYS A 66 -9.32 25.36 0.99
N GLY A 67 -10.22 24.67 0.30
CA GLY A 67 -10.82 25.19 -0.93
C GLY A 67 -11.35 24.10 -1.86
N LYS A 68 -12.68 24.07 -1.98
CA LYS A 68 -13.52 23.37 -2.97
C LYS A 68 -13.63 21.85 -2.83
N ASN A 69 -14.76 21.49 -2.21
CA ASN A 69 -15.54 20.26 -2.34
C ASN A 69 -15.22 19.42 -3.59
N LYS A 70 -14.44 18.36 -3.41
CA LYS A 70 -14.70 17.04 -4.02
C LYS A 70 -13.91 15.95 -3.29
N GLN A 71 -14.14 15.80 -1.99
CA GLN A 71 -13.80 14.55 -1.31
C GLN A 71 -14.92 13.56 -1.67
N LEU A 72 -14.77 12.92 -2.84
CA LEU A 72 -15.52 11.72 -3.17
C LEU A 72 -15.19 10.68 -2.09
N ASN A 73 -16.15 10.43 -1.20
CA ASN A 73 -16.30 9.24 -0.38
C ASN A 73 -15.02 8.69 0.30
N GLY A 74 -14.72 9.23 1.48
CA GLY A 74 -14.84 8.41 2.70
C GLY A 74 -13.90 7.22 2.93
N LYS A 75 -12.69 7.17 2.36
CA LYS A 75 -11.65 6.24 2.85
C LYS A 75 -10.41 7.02 3.30
N LYS A 76 -10.34 7.28 4.61
CA LYS A 76 -9.14 7.84 5.26
C LYS A 76 -8.03 6.80 5.16
N VAL A 77 -7.12 7.00 4.20
CA VAL A 77 -5.84 6.28 4.20
C VAL A 77 -5.02 6.87 5.35
N GLY A 78 -4.53 6.05 6.26
CA GLY A 78 -3.59 6.50 7.30
C GLY A 78 -2.15 6.35 6.84
N TYR A 79 -1.85 5.24 6.16
CA TYR A 79 -0.49 4.90 5.78
C TYR A 79 -0.45 4.33 4.36
N LEU A 80 0.58 4.70 3.61
CA LEU A 80 0.88 4.23 2.27
C LEU A 80 2.13 3.35 2.30
N TRP A 81 2.00 2.18 1.69
CA TRP A 81 3.06 1.20 1.50
C TRP A 81 3.36 1.14 0.01
N LYS A 82 4.56 1.55 -0.39
CA LYS A 82 5.04 1.50 -1.77
C LYS A 82 6.01 0.35 -1.90
N ILE A 83 5.68 -0.58 -2.77
CA ILE A 83 6.47 -1.79 -3.00
C ILE A 83 6.99 -1.67 -4.43
N PRO A 84 8.27 -1.35 -4.63
CA PRO A 84 8.86 -1.36 -5.96
C PRO A 84 8.69 -2.75 -6.60
N ILE A 85 8.24 -2.74 -7.84
CA ILE A 85 8.15 -3.92 -8.70
C ILE A 85 9.51 -4.03 -9.38
N THR A 86 10.55 -4.36 -8.62
CA THR A 86 11.82 -4.78 -9.22
C THR A 86 11.60 -6.17 -9.80
N GLU A 87 11.19 -6.23 -11.07
CA GLU A 87 11.51 -7.43 -11.86
C GLU A 87 13.03 -7.43 -11.98
N GLY A 88 13.69 -8.15 -11.06
CA GLY A 88 15.09 -8.52 -11.20
C GLY A 88 15.27 -9.06 -12.61
N LYS A 89 16.06 -8.33 -13.40
CA LYS A 89 16.29 -8.58 -14.81
C LYS A 89 17.18 -9.79 -14.99
#